data_AF-A0A397V7Q6-F1
#
_entry.id   AF-A0A397V7Q6-F1
#
_cell.length_a   1.000
_cell.length_b   1.000
_cell.length_c   1.000
_cell.angle_alpha   90.00
_cell.angle_beta   90.00
_cell.angle_gamma   90.00
#
_symmetry.space_group_name_H-M   'P 1'
#
loop_
_entity.id
_entity.type
_entity.pdbx_description
1 polymer ?
#
loop_
_entity_poly.entity_id
_entity_poly.type
_entity_poly.pdbx_seq_one_letter_code
_entity_poly.pdbx_strand_id
1 'polypeptide(L)' 'MILEYANEGTLREYLKTNFTILQWTDKLRIAKEIALGLLFLHDKNIIHRDLHSKIS' A
#
# COMPACT_ATOMS: atom_id res chain seq x y z
N MET A 1 9.75 -8.27 -16.50
CA MET A 1 8.85 -7.11 -16.31
C MET A 1 9.69 -6.00 -15.70
N ILE A 2 9.55 -4.75 -16.16
CA ILE A 2 10.17 -3.59 -15.51
C ILE A 2 9.06 -2.92 -14.71
N LEU A 3 9.25 -2.76 -13.41
CA LEU A 3 8.30 -2.19 -12.47
C LEU A 3 8.92 -0.99 -11.77
N GLU A 4 8.08 -0.11 -11.22
CA GLU A 4 8.54 0.98 -10.36
C GLU A 4 9.19 0.41 -9.08
N TYR A 5 10.33 1.00 -8.69
CA TYR A 5 11.07 0.58 -7.51
C TYR A 5 10.68 1.43 -6.31
N ALA A 6 10.18 0.79 -5.25
CA ALA A 6 9.96 1.42 -3.95
C ALA A 6 11.20 1.21 -3.06
N ASN A 7 11.77 2.29 -2.55
CA ASN A 7 13.05 2.30 -1.82
C ASN A 7 12.94 1.99 -0.31
N GLU A 8 11.73 1.94 0.25
CA GLU A 8 11.48 1.74 1.69
C GLU A 8 11.09 0.27 2.04
N GLY A 9 11.36 -0.66 1.13
CA GLY A 9 10.96 -2.06 1.28
C GLY A 9 9.45 -2.26 1.14
N THR A 10 8.94 -3.37 1.69
CA THR A 10 7.49 -3.65 1.66
C THR A 10 6.73 -2.78 2.65
N LEU A 11 5.44 -2.52 2.36
CA LEU A 11 4.57 -1.81 3.30
C LEU A 11 4.55 -2.48 4.68
N ARG A 12 4.61 -3.82 4.74
CA ARG A 12 4.69 -4.55 6.01
C ARG A 12 5.96 -4.24 6.81
N GLU A 13 7.11 -4.20 6.16
CA GLU A 13 8.39 -3.86 6.80
C GLU A 13 8.41 -2.41 7.25
N TYR A 14 7.98 -1.49 6.39
CA TYR A 14 7.87 -0.08 6.70
C TYR A 14 6.98 0.16 7.93
N LEU A 15 5.79 -0.45 7.95
CA LEU A 15 4.86 -0.33 9.07
C LEU A 15 5.44 -0.96 10.34
N LYS A 16 6.13 -2.10 10.26
CA LYS A 16 6.75 -2.74 11.43
C LYS A 16 7.84 -1.86 12.04
N THR A 17 8.67 -1.23 11.21
CA THR A 17 9.78 -0.37 11.66
C THR A 17 9.28 0.97 12.21
N ASN A 18 8.26 1.56 11.59
CA ASN A 18 7.85 2.93 11.87
C ASN A 18 6.55 3.05 12.68
N PHE A 19 5.96 1.95 13.16
CA PHE A 19 4.61 1.95 13.76
C PHE A 19 4.42 2.96 14.90
N THR A 20 5.45 3.11 15.74
CA THR A 20 5.46 4.01 16.92
C THR A 20 5.72 5.46 16.56
N ILE A 21 6.34 5.72 15.40
CA ILE A 21 6.68 7.06 14.92
C ILE A 21 5.52 7.64 14.09
N LEU A 22 4.86 6.78 13.31
CA LEU A 22 3.72 7.15 12.48
C LEU A 22 2.56 7.68 13.33
N GLN A 23 2.15 8.92 13.03
CA GLN A 23 0.96 9.50 13.61
C GLN A 23 -0.29 8.82 13.04
N TRP A 24 -1.41 8.96 13.74
CA TRP A 24 -2.69 8.45 13.24
C TRP A 24 -3.05 9.03 11.87
N THR A 25 -2.70 10.29 11.61
CA THR A 25 -2.87 10.95 10.32
C THR A 25 -2.09 10.26 9.20
N ASP A 26 -0.87 9.79 9.48
CA ASP A 26 -0.06 9.05 8.49
C ASP A 26 -0.68 7.70 8.16
N LYS A 27 -1.15 6.99 9.20
CA LYS A 27 -1.82 5.69 9.05
C LYS A 27 -3.10 5.82 8.23
N LEU A 28 -3.90 6.86 8.50
CA LEU A 28 -5.10 7.19 7.73
C LEU A 28 -4.77 7.55 6.28
N ARG A 29 -3.69 8.31 6.04
CA ARG A 29 -3.26 8.67 4.69
C ARG A 29 -2.88 7.42 3.89
N ILE A 30 -2.06 6.52 4.45
CA ILE A 30 -1.68 5.26 3.80
C ILE A 30 -2.93 4.43 3.45
N ALA A 31 -3.86 4.27 4.39
CA ALA A 31 -5.10 3.53 4.15
C ALA A 31 -5.96 4.16 3.03
N LYS A 32 -6.05 5.49 3.01
CA LYS A 32 -6.77 6.24 1.98
C LYS A 32 -6.13 6.06 0.61
N GLU A 33 -4.80 6.14 0.50
CA GLU A 33 -4.07 5.96 -0.76
C GLU A 33 -4.28 4.54 -1.33
N ILE A 34 -4.22 3.50 -0.48
CA ILE A 34 -4.54 2.12 -0.88
C ILE A 34 -5.98 1.99 -1.38
N ALA A 35 -6.95 2.56 -0.65
CA ALA A 35 -8.35 2.51 -1.04
C ALA A 35 -8.61 3.24 -2.37
N LEU A 36 -7.94 4.37 -2.63
CA LEU A 36 -8.04 5.09 -3.89
C LEU A 36 -7.44 4.30 -5.06
N GLY A 37 -6.30 3.62 -4.84
CA GLY A 37 -5.72 2.72 -5.85
C GLY A 37 -6.66 1.57 -6.22
N LEU A 38 -7.30 0.95 -5.22
CA LEU A 38 -8.29 -0.10 -5.45
C LEU A 38 -9.55 0.43 -6.17
N LEU A 39 -10.03 1.61 -5.77
CA LEU A 39 -11.16 2.26 -6.43
C LEU A 39 -10.85 2.52 -7.91
N PHE A 40 -9.65 2.99 -8.21
CA PHE A 40 -9.20 3.18 -9.60
C PHE A 40 -9.19 1.87 -10.38
N LEU A 41 -8.65 0.79 -9.82
CA LEU A 41 -8.68 -0.54 -10.48
C LEU A 41 -10.11 -1.01 -10.73
N HIS A 42 -10.99 -0.88 -9.73
CA HIS A 42 -12.39 -1.27 -9.84
C HIS A 42 -13.15 -0.45 -10.89
N ASP A 43 -12.89 0.86 -11.01
CA ASP A 43 -13.44 1.71 -12.09
C ASP A 43 -13.04 1.20 -13.49
N LYS A 44 -11.89 0.52 -13.58
CA LYS A 44 -11.42 -0.12 -14.82
C LYS A 44 -11.87 -1.59 -14.97
N ASN A 45 -12.78 -2.06 -14.12
CA ASN A 45 -13.21 -3.47 -14.04
C ASN A 45 -12.04 -4.46 -13.81
N ILE A 46 -10.96 -3.99 -13.18
CA ILE A 46 -9.81 -4.81 -12.80
C ILE A 46 -9.94 -5.21 -11.34
N ILE A 47 -9.95 -6.51 -11.07
CA ILE A 47 -9.96 -7.05 -9.71
C ILE A 47 -8.50 -7.35 -9.31
N HIS A 48 -8.01 -6.74 -8.23
CA HIS A 48 -6.62 -6.92 -7.76
C HIS A 48 -6.28 -8.39 -7.44
N ARG A 49 -7.25 -9.14 -6.88
CA ARG A 49 -7.19 -10.58 -6.51
C ARG A 49 -6.17 -11.00 -5.45
N ASP A 50 -5.08 -10.25 -5.27
CA ASP A 50 -4.01 -10.60 -4.34
C ASP A 50 -3.59 -9.43 -3.43
N LEU A 51 -4.58 -8.74 -2.86
CA LEU A 51 -4.31 -7.58 -2.01
C LEU A 51 -3.76 -8.04 -0.65
N HIS A 52 -2.44 -7.94 -0.49
CA HIS A 52 -1.76 -8.25 0.76
C HIS A 52 -0.59 -7.29 1.01
N SER A 53 -0.15 -7.17 2.27
CA SER A 53 0.95 -6.27 2.67
C SER A 53 2.35 -6.77 2.32
N LYS A 54 2.47 -7.93 1.67
CA LYS A 54 3.71 -8.49 1.12
C LYS A 54 3.77 -8.27 -0.39
N ILE A 55 4.91 -8.54 -0.99
CA ILE A 55 5.00 -8.99 -2.38
C ILE A 55 5.74 -10.31 -2.24
N SER A 56 5.09 -11.45 -2.52
CA SER A 56 5.77 -12.77 -2.55
C SER A 56 6.29 -13.06 -3.94
#